data_AF-A0A9Q1MFG9-F1
#
_entry.id   AF-A0A9Q1MFG9-F1
#
_cell.length_a   1.000
_cell.length_b   1.000
_cell.length_c   1.000
_cell.angle_alpha   90.00
_cell.angle_beta   90.00
_cell.angle_gamma   90.00
#
_symmetry.space_group_name_H-M   'P 1'
#
loop_
_entity.id
_entity.type
_entity.pdbx_description
1 polymer ?
#
loop_
_entity_poly.entity_id
_entity_poly.type
_entity_poly.pdbx_seq_one_letter_code
_entity_poly.pdbx_strand_id
1 'polypeptide(L)'
;MSGREGSEDFVYRISTMEEWELLQRTGSTFGGELDRTTGYIHLSKLHQLGNGLVYEAVDDSNVFPHFYGPSRSFSPLPRDAVIKGEKLVVSDGKFICSMLS
;
A
#
# COMPACT_ATOMS: atom_id res chain seq x y z
N MET A 1 -29.68 8.07 14.20
CA MET A 1 -29.20 7.05 13.24
C MET A 1 -28.36 7.81 12.24
N SER A 2 -27.03 7.70 12.27
CA SER A 2 -26.24 6.60 11.68
C SER A 2 -26.21 6.71 10.15
N GLY A 3 -25.18 7.39 9.67
CA GLY A 3 -24.92 7.64 8.25
C GLY A 3 -23.45 8.05 8.07
N ARG A 4 -22.52 7.13 8.39
CA ARG A 4 -21.13 7.25 7.93
C ARG A 4 -21.14 6.76 6.50
N GLU A 5 -21.13 7.68 5.53
CA GLU A 5 -20.84 7.31 4.15
C GLU A 5 -19.45 6.65 4.08
N GLY A 6 -19.31 5.69 3.16
CA GLY A 6 -18.30 4.65 3.27
C GLY A 6 -16.88 5.20 3.29
N SER A 7 -16.11 4.84 4.32
CA SER A 7 -14.67 4.72 4.18
C SER A 7 -14.42 3.55 3.22
N GLU A 8 -14.17 3.86 1.95
CA GLU A 8 -13.67 2.86 1.01
C GLU A 8 -12.37 2.26 1.56
N ASP A 9 -12.28 0.94 1.47
CA ASP A 9 -11.34 0.12 2.24
C ASP A 9 -9.93 0.11 1.61
N PHE A 10 -9.37 1.32 1.42
CA PHE A 10 -8.11 1.57 0.72
C PHE A 10 -6.89 0.93 1.39
N VAL A 11 -5.80 0.87 0.62
CA VAL A 11 -4.53 0.26 1.01
C VAL A 11 -3.39 1.14 0.52
N TYR A 12 -2.45 1.50 1.40
CA TYR A 12 -1.44 2.52 1.12
C TYR A 12 -0.06 1.87 0.88
N ARG A 13 0.75 2.44 0.00
CA ARG A 13 2.15 2.07 -0.20
C ARG A 13 3.02 3.32 -0.12
N ILE A 14 4.12 3.26 0.64
CA ILE A 14 5.22 4.23 0.53
C ILE A 14 6.21 3.67 -0.50
N SER A 15 6.72 4.52 -1.38
CA SER A 15 7.68 4.13 -2.43
C SER A 15 8.63 5.27 -2.72
N THR A 16 9.81 4.95 -3.25
CA THR A 16 10.75 5.96 -3.74
C THR A 16 10.23 6.63 -5.01
N MET A 17 10.86 7.73 -5.45
CA MET A 17 10.47 8.38 -6.70
C MET A 17 10.76 7.48 -7.91
N GLU A 18 11.85 6.72 -7.84
CA GLU A 18 12.31 5.79 -8.86
C GLU A 18 11.35 4.59 -9.00
N GLU A 19 10.83 4.06 -7.90
CA GLU A 19 9.76 3.05 -7.91
C GLU A 19 8.46 3.58 -8.54
N TRP A 20 8.10 4.83 -8.21
CA TRP A 20 6.90 5.47 -8.73
C TRP A 20 7.01 5.78 -10.24
N GLU A 21 8.13 6.35 -10.68
CA GLU A 21 8.44 6.58 -12.08
C GLU A 21 8.53 5.28 -12.88
N LEU A 22 9.04 4.20 -12.27
CA LEU A 22 9.02 2.87 -12.87
C LEU A 22 7.59 2.39 -13.08
N LEU A 23 6.75 2.38 -12.03
CA LEU A 23 5.32 1.99 -12.11
C LEU A 23 4.55 2.79 -13.17
N GLN A 24 4.80 4.09 -13.26
CA GLN A 24 4.17 4.98 -14.26
C GLN A 24 4.63 4.66 -15.69
N ARG A 25 5.87 4.17 -15.87
CA ARG A 25 6.45 3.78 -17.17
C ARG A 25 6.11 2.36 -17.61
N THR A 26 5.96 1.41 -16.68
CA THR A 26 5.73 -0.02 -16.96
C THR A 26 4.26 -0.44 -16.82
N GLY A 27 3.43 0.37 -16.15
CA GLY A 27 2.04 0.04 -15.84
C GLY A 27 1.85 -0.95 -14.69
N SER A 28 2.92 -1.51 -14.12
CA SER A 28 2.87 -2.39 -12.94
C SER A 28 4.23 -2.49 -12.23
N THR A 29 4.24 -2.84 -10.94
CA THR A 29 5.48 -2.97 -10.15
C THR A 29 5.50 -4.21 -9.24
N PHE A 30 6.67 -4.85 -9.14
CA PHE A 30 6.96 -5.88 -8.14
C PHE A 30 7.48 -5.28 -6.81
N GLY A 31 7.44 -3.95 -6.66
CA GLY A 31 7.94 -3.25 -5.48
C GLY A 31 9.47 -3.19 -5.39
N GLY A 32 9.96 -2.99 -4.17
CA GLY A 32 11.36 -2.83 -3.82
C GLY A 32 12.00 -4.16 -3.40
N GLU A 33 13.20 -4.09 -2.82
CA GLU A 33 13.97 -5.29 -2.47
C GLU A 33 13.28 -6.17 -1.43
N LEU A 34 12.62 -5.56 -0.42
CA LEU A 34 11.86 -6.29 0.59
C LEU A 34 10.67 -7.06 -0.03
N ASP A 35 9.93 -6.44 -0.97
CA ASP A 35 8.80 -7.09 -1.63
C ASP A 35 9.26 -8.27 -2.52
N ARG A 36 10.42 -8.11 -3.18
CA ARG A 36 11.00 -9.12 -4.08
C ARG A 36 11.60 -10.31 -3.34
N THR A 37 12.23 -10.06 -2.19
CA THR A 37 12.86 -11.10 -1.37
C THR A 37 11.86 -11.90 -0.53
N THR A 38 10.75 -11.28 -0.14
CA THR A 38 9.62 -11.95 0.54
C THR A 38 8.65 -12.63 -0.43
N GLY A 39 8.50 -12.11 -1.65
CA GLY A 39 7.55 -12.62 -2.64
C GLY A 39 6.13 -12.07 -2.47
N TYR A 40 5.97 -10.91 -1.83
CA TYR A 40 4.68 -10.22 -1.70
C TYR A 40 4.82 -8.70 -1.61
N ILE A 41 3.79 -7.98 -2.07
CA ILE A 41 3.75 -6.52 -1.98
C ILE A 41 3.28 -6.11 -0.58
N HIS A 42 4.14 -5.40 0.15
CA HIS A 42 3.82 -4.80 1.46
C HIS A 42 2.94 -3.57 1.26
N LEU A 43 1.88 -3.49 2.07
CA LEU A 43 0.90 -2.40 2.07
C LEU A 43 0.64 -1.89 3.50
N SER A 44 -0.16 -0.83 3.64
CA SER A 44 -0.24 -0.06 4.89
C SER A 44 -1.53 0.73 5.08
N LYS A 45 -1.65 1.30 6.29
CA LYS A 45 -2.87 1.65 7.03
C LYS A 45 -2.54 2.80 8.02
N LEU A 46 -3.48 3.53 8.61
CA LEU A 46 -4.94 3.58 8.41
C LEU A 46 -5.70 3.29 9.73
N HIS A 47 -7.00 2.93 9.69
CA HIS A 47 -7.73 2.40 10.87
C HIS A 47 -7.07 1.16 11.53
N GLN A 48 -6.10 0.51 10.88
CA GLN A 48 -6.26 -0.78 10.19
C GLN A 48 -6.94 -0.73 8.77
N LEU A 49 -7.02 0.43 8.09
CA LEU A 49 -7.34 0.64 6.66
C LEU A 49 -8.46 -0.25 6.08
N GLY A 50 -8.19 -1.26 5.25
CA GLY A 50 -9.29 -1.95 4.56
C GLY A 50 -9.10 -3.38 4.06
N ASN A 51 -10.22 -4.07 3.82
CA ASN A 51 -10.34 -5.53 3.81
C ASN A 51 -10.08 -6.23 2.46
N GLY A 52 -9.22 -5.65 1.61
CA GLY A 52 -8.82 -6.25 0.31
C GLY A 52 -7.55 -7.12 0.35
N LEU A 53 -7.11 -7.56 1.53
CA LEU A 53 -5.72 -7.97 1.81
C LEU A 53 -5.65 -9.30 2.58
N VAL A 54 -4.56 -10.04 2.42
CA VAL A 54 -4.24 -11.16 3.33
C VAL A 54 -3.56 -10.59 4.56
N TYR A 55 -4.08 -10.93 5.74
CA TYR A 55 -3.57 -10.50 7.03
C TYR A 55 -2.69 -11.58 7.65
N GLU A 56 -1.39 -11.34 7.66
CA GLU A 56 -0.41 -12.28 8.18
C GLU A 56 0.25 -11.71 9.44
N ALA A 57 0.33 -12.53 10.49
CA ALA A 57 0.94 -12.13 11.75
C ALA A 57 2.45 -12.01 11.58
N VAL A 58 3.00 -10.85 11.96
CA VAL A 58 4.45 -10.59 11.97
C VAL A 58 5.02 -10.83 13.37
N ASP A 59 4.20 -10.66 14.40
CA ASP A 59 4.46 -11.07 15.79
C ASP A 59 3.12 -11.35 16.50
N ASP A 60 3.16 -11.64 17.81
CA ASP A 60 1.98 -11.96 18.64
C ASP A 60 0.94 -10.82 18.74
N SER A 61 1.27 -9.61 18.26
CA SER A 61 0.45 -8.39 18.39
C SER A 61 0.18 -7.66 17.06
N ASN A 62 1.06 -7.81 16.06
CA ASN A 62 1.01 -7.07 14.79
C ASN A 62 0.66 -7.97 13.61
N VAL A 63 -0.28 -7.51 12.78
CA VAL A 63 -0.78 -8.22 11.60
C VAL A 63 -0.67 -7.31 10.37
N PHE A 64 0.19 -7.67 9.43
CA PHE A 64 0.48 -6.85 8.26
C PHE A 64 -0.27 -7.32 7.00
N PRO A 65 -0.61 -6.40 6.08
CA PRO A 65 -1.33 -6.73 4.87
C PRO A 65 -0.41 -7.01 3.68
N HIS A 66 -0.60 -8.17 3.07
CA HIS A 66 0.13 -8.58 1.87
C HIS A 66 -0.82 -8.76 0.69
N PHE A 67 -0.40 -8.27 -0.49
CA PHE A 67 -1.13 -8.45 -1.75
C PHE A 67 -0.49 -9.55 -2.60
N TYR A 68 -1.25 -10.63 -2.79
CA TYR A 68 -0.87 -11.83 -3.55
C TYR A 68 -1.68 -12.00 -4.87
N GLY A 69 -2.47 -11.00 -5.26
CA GLY A 69 -3.34 -11.06 -6.44
C GLY A 69 -4.43 -12.17 -6.40
N PRO A 70 -5.22 -12.31 -7.49
CA PRO A 70 -6.33 -13.27 -7.54
C PRO A 70 -5.90 -14.75 -7.46
N SER A 71 -4.69 -15.06 -7.91
CA SER A 71 -4.12 -16.42 -7.95
C SER A 71 -3.41 -16.85 -6.65
N ARG A 72 -3.31 -15.96 -5.65
CA ARG A 72 -2.48 -16.15 -4.43
C ARG A 72 -1.01 -16.48 -4.77
N SER A 73 -0.46 -15.81 -5.76
CA SER A 73 0.93 -15.96 -6.21
C SER A 73 1.54 -14.59 -6.45
N PHE A 74 2.84 -14.40 -6.19
CA PHE A 74 3.50 -13.09 -6.33
C PHE A 74 3.17 -12.46 -7.69
N SER A 75 2.44 -11.34 -7.64
CA SER A 75 1.87 -10.66 -8.80
C SER A 75 2.19 -9.17 -8.67
N PRO A 76 2.58 -8.48 -9.76
CA PRO A 76 2.93 -7.08 -9.68
C PRO A 76 1.66 -6.25 -9.39
N LEU A 77 1.78 -5.24 -8.53
CA LEU A 77 0.71 -4.28 -8.30
C LEU A 77 0.51 -3.45 -9.58
N PRO A 78 -0.69 -3.47 -10.20
CA PRO A 78 -0.94 -2.75 -11.44
C PRO A 78 -1.24 -1.26 -11.16
N ARG A 79 -0.96 -0.41 -12.15
CA ARG A 79 -1.07 1.06 -12.03
C ARG A 79 -2.51 1.54 -11.84
N ASP A 80 -3.49 0.84 -12.39
CA ASP A 80 -4.92 1.16 -12.28
C ASP A 80 -5.52 0.87 -10.89
N ALA A 81 -4.85 0.06 -10.06
CA ALA A 81 -5.18 -0.08 -8.64
C ALA A 81 -4.78 1.15 -7.80
N VAL A 82 -4.01 2.10 -8.35
CA VAL A 82 -3.59 3.32 -7.63
C VAL A 82 -4.57 4.46 -7.89
N ILE A 83 -5.47 4.68 -6.92
CA ILE A 83 -6.57 5.65 -7.01
C ILE A 83 -6.11 7.10 -6.76
N LYS A 84 -5.09 7.31 -5.90
CA LYS A 84 -4.41 8.61 -5.68
C LYS A 84 -2.93 8.37 -5.39
N GLY A 85 -2.07 9.30 -5.81
CA GLY A 85 -0.64 9.35 -5.45
C GLY A 85 -0.25 10.76 -5.00
N GLU A 86 0.65 10.87 -4.03
CA GLU A 86 1.11 12.16 -3.48
C GLU A 86 2.55 12.03 -2.99
N LYS A 87 3.36 13.07 -3.20
CA LYS A 87 4.75 13.11 -2.73
C LYS A 87 4.79 13.54 -1.27
N LEU A 88 5.29 12.66 -0.39
CA LEU A 88 5.51 13.00 1.01
C LEU A 88 6.48 14.19 1.15
N VAL A 89 6.14 15.15 2.01
CA VAL A 89 6.98 16.30 2.36
C VAL A 89 7.48 16.13 3.79
N VAL A 90 8.73 16.52 4.08
CA VAL A 90 9.28 16.51 5.44
C VAL A 90 9.13 17.90 6.07
N SER A 91 8.51 17.97 7.26
CA SER A 91 8.56 19.13 8.16
C SER A 91 8.83 18.63 9.57
N ASP A 92 9.69 19.32 10.32
CA ASP A 92 9.94 19.06 11.75
C ASP A 92 10.28 17.59 12.08
N GLY A 93 11.00 16.92 11.16
CA GLY A 93 11.38 15.51 11.26
C GLY A 93 10.25 14.51 10.96
N LYS A 94 9.08 14.96 10.52
CA LYS A 94 7.91 14.13 10.21
C LYS A 94 7.55 14.21 8.73
N PHE A 95 7.00 13.12 8.19
CA PHE A 95 6.39 13.13 6.86
C PHE A 95 4.95 13.65 6.95
N ILE A 96 4.58 14.52 6.00
CA ILE A 96 3.27 15.15 5.85
C ILE A 96 2.72 14.85 4.46
N CYS A 97 1.41 14.61 4.38
CA CYS A 97 0.66 14.23 3.18
C CYS A 97 -0.84 14.54 3.40
N SER A 98 -1.53 15.08 2.39
CA SER A 98 -2.98 15.37 2.42
C SER A 98 -3.87 14.12 2.42
N MET A 99 -3.29 12.92 2.28
CA MET A 99 -3.98 11.64 2.47
C MET A 99 -4.01 11.16 3.93
N LEU A 100 -3.42 11.92 4.86
CA LEU A 100 -3.26 11.56 6.28
C LEU A 100 -3.90 12.58 7.23
N SER A 101 -4.72 13.50 6.71
CA SER A 101 -5.31 14.66 7.39
C SER A 101 -6.83 14.69 7.26
#